data_AF-A0A7W1B771-F1
#
_entry.id   AF-A0A7W1B771-F1
#
_cell.length_a   1.000
_cell.length_b   1.000
_cell.length_c   1.000
_cell.angle_alpha   90.00
_cell.angle_beta   90.00
_cell.angle_gamma   90.00
#
_symmetry.space_group_name_H-M   'P 1'
#
loop_
_entity.id
_entity.type
_entity.pdbx_description
1 polymer ?
#
loop_
_entity_poly.entity_id
_entity_poly.type
_entity_poly.pdbx_seq_one_letter_code
_entity_poly.pdbx_strand_id
1 'polypeptide(L)'
;MSDSPRFDISVILPFGDDEEAVGIAVRRTAEYLRALKVGFEILAIDEDSGDNSHAVLALLRGEVPELRVTHAPGRGKGVDVGAARAQGTLLVVTTPDVASASLDGVADACRRLLANDGDAEVALGRYTVAHRVRALSVFRGARLLGAAMHRGLSKRLQLRNLAVRVSGPTGAVATRPGSRLRAFARFGLRR
;
A
#
# COMPACT_ATOMS: atom_id res chain seq x y z
N MET A 1 18.18 -20.83 4.49
CA MET A 1 16.79 -20.99 4.98
C MET A 1 15.93 -21.25 3.76
N SER A 2 15.24 -22.38 3.66
CA SER A 2 14.33 -22.63 2.53
C SER A 2 13.20 -21.62 2.62
N ASP A 3 13.22 -20.60 1.77
CA ASP A 3 12.26 -19.49 1.74
C ASP A 3 10.99 -19.91 1.00
N SER A 4 10.44 -21.06 1.40
CA SER A 4 9.14 -21.52 0.92
C SER A 4 8.09 -20.55 1.45
N PRO A 5 7.21 -20.01 0.58
CA PRO A 5 6.20 -19.06 1.01
C PRO A 5 5.26 -19.72 2.03
N ARG A 6 5.00 -19.02 3.14
CA ARG A 6 4.05 -19.46 4.18
C ARG A 6 2.61 -19.13 3.80
N PHE A 7 2.43 -18.11 2.97
CA PHE A 7 1.14 -17.59 2.53
C PHE A 7 1.10 -17.46 1.01
N ASP A 8 -0.10 -17.40 0.44
CA ASP A 8 -0.27 -17.02 -0.96
C ASP A 8 -0.03 -15.52 -1.13
N ILE A 9 -0.51 -14.71 -0.17
CA ILE A 9 -0.54 -13.25 -0.24
C ILE A 9 -0.02 -12.62 1.05
N SER A 10 0.90 -11.67 0.94
CA SER A 10 1.19 -10.71 2.00
C SER A 10 0.67 -9.34 1.60
N VAL A 11 -0.28 -8.80 2.35
CA VAL A 11 -0.71 -7.41 2.18
C VAL A 11 0.22 -6.52 3.00
N ILE A 12 0.81 -5.51 2.37
CA ILE A 12 1.59 -4.45 3.00
C ILE A 12 0.69 -3.22 3.02
N LEU A 13 0.39 -2.75 4.23
CA LEU A 13 -0.46 -1.60 4.50
C LEU A 13 0.36 -0.56 5.28
N PRO A 14 1.18 0.29 4.60
CA PRO A 14 1.85 1.40 5.25
C PRO A 14 0.83 2.41 5.74
N PHE A 15 0.99 2.91 6.96
CA PHE A 15 0.10 3.91 7.54
C PHE A 15 0.88 4.92 8.38
N GLY A 16 0.31 6.10 8.54
CA GLY A 16 0.75 7.06 9.53
C GLY A 16 -0.27 8.17 9.71
N ASP A 17 -0.72 8.35 10.94
CA ASP A 17 -1.83 9.25 11.29
C ASP A 17 -3.14 8.91 10.55
N ASP A 18 -3.49 7.63 10.50
CA ASP A 18 -4.65 7.09 9.76
C ASP A 18 -5.71 6.48 10.71
N GLU A 19 -5.89 7.02 11.93
CA GLU A 19 -6.72 6.38 12.98
C GLU A 19 -8.17 6.10 12.55
N GLU A 20 -8.73 6.95 11.66
CA GLU A 20 -10.09 6.81 11.14
C GLU A 20 -10.23 5.67 10.11
N ALA A 21 -9.16 5.36 9.36
CA ALA A 21 -9.23 4.45 8.22
C ALA A 21 -8.57 3.10 8.50
N VAL A 22 -7.50 3.06 9.30
CA VAL A 22 -6.62 1.89 9.44
C VAL A 22 -7.34 0.66 9.98
N GLY A 23 -8.26 0.86 10.94
CA GLY A 23 -9.03 -0.25 11.49
C GLY A 23 -10.02 -0.86 10.50
N ILE A 24 -10.72 -0.01 9.75
CA ILE A 24 -11.67 -0.44 8.71
C ILE A 24 -10.92 -1.14 7.58
N ALA A 25 -9.79 -0.58 7.15
CA ALA A 25 -8.94 -1.14 6.10
C ALA A 25 -8.50 -2.57 6.43
N VAL A 26 -8.02 -2.81 7.66
CA VAL A 26 -7.59 -4.14 8.10
C VAL A 26 -8.76 -5.14 8.10
N ARG A 27 -9.90 -4.77 8.70
CA ARG A 27 -11.09 -5.64 8.74
C ARG A 27 -11.57 -6.01 7.34
N ARG A 28 -11.76 -5.03 6.46
CA ARG A 28 -12.19 -5.23 5.07
C ARG A 28 -11.20 -6.08 4.29
N THR A 29 -9.90 -5.84 4.46
CA THR A 29 -8.85 -6.64 3.82
C THR A 29 -8.92 -8.09 4.26
N ALA A 30 -9.07 -8.35 5.57
CA ALA A 30 -9.18 -9.71 6.08
C ALA A 30 -10.45 -10.41 5.59
N GLU A 31 -11.61 -9.76 5.67
CA GLU A 31 -12.89 -10.28 5.15
C GLU A 31 -12.79 -10.62 3.66
N TYR A 32 -12.24 -9.70 2.86
CA TYR A 32 -12.04 -9.87 1.43
C TYR A 32 -11.16 -11.08 1.12
N LEU A 33 -10.00 -11.21 1.77
CA LEU A 33 -9.07 -12.32 1.49
C LEU A 33 -9.56 -13.67 2.03
N ARG A 34 -10.26 -13.69 3.16
CA ARG A 34 -10.93 -14.91 3.67
C ARG A 34 -11.99 -15.40 2.69
N ALA A 35 -12.76 -14.50 2.08
CA ALA A 35 -13.76 -14.85 1.07
C ALA A 35 -13.13 -15.49 -0.19
N LEU A 36 -11.89 -15.12 -0.53
CA LEU A 36 -11.12 -15.75 -1.61
C LEU A 36 -10.56 -17.14 -1.24
N LYS A 37 -10.62 -17.55 0.03
CA LYS A 37 -10.11 -18.84 0.54
C LYS A 37 -8.62 -19.08 0.24
N VAL A 38 -7.82 -18.02 0.35
CA VAL A 38 -6.35 -18.06 0.18
C VAL A 38 -5.65 -17.91 1.52
N GLY A 39 -4.43 -18.44 1.65
CA GLY A 39 -3.59 -18.16 2.81
C GLY A 39 -3.02 -16.75 2.73
N PHE A 40 -3.18 -15.94 3.78
CA PHE A 40 -2.69 -14.57 3.76
C PHE A 40 -2.18 -14.06 5.11
N GLU A 41 -1.42 -12.97 5.06
CA GLU A 41 -1.10 -12.11 6.19
C GLU A 41 -1.31 -10.63 5.84
N ILE A 42 -1.55 -9.82 6.87
CA ILE A 42 -1.64 -8.35 6.75
C ILE A 42 -0.52 -7.75 7.57
N LEU A 43 0.42 -7.09 6.90
CA LEU A 43 1.50 -6.32 7.48
C LEU A 43 1.11 -4.86 7.52
N ALA A 44 0.54 -4.43 8.65
CA ALA A 44 0.31 -3.02 8.90
C ALA A 44 1.61 -2.36 9.37
N ILE A 45 2.15 -1.44 8.57
CA ILE A 45 3.46 -0.85 8.81
C ILE A 45 3.31 0.61 9.24
N ASP A 46 3.57 0.85 10.52
CA ASP A 46 3.52 2.16 11.16
C ASP A 46 4.74 3.00 10.74
N GLU A 47 4.52 4.10 10.04
CA GLU A 47 5.56 4.98 9.51
C GLU A 47 5.77 6.24 10.37
N ASP A 48 5.95 6.07 11.68
CA ASP A 48 5.96 7.14 12.69
C ASP A 48 4.61 7.86 12.83
N SER A 49 3.58 7.13 13.24
CA SER A 49 2.30 7.74 13.66
C SER A 49 2.49 8.54 14.95
N GLY A 50 1.86 9.72 15.01
CA GLY A 50 1.74 10.56 16.19
C GLY A 50 0.34 10.54 16.84
N ASP A 51 -0.62 9.82 16.25
CA ASP A 51 -1.99 9.66 16.72
C ASP A 51 -2.28 8.26 17.32
N ASN A 52 -3.55 7.90 17.48
CA ASN A 52 -3.95 6.62 18.07
C ASN A 52 -3.96 5.44 17.07
N SER A 53 -3.49 5.59 15.83
CA SER A 53 -3.50 4.55 14.80
C SER A 53 -2.94 3.21 15.31
N HIS A 54 -1.83 3.27 16.03
CA HIS A 54 -1.18 2.09 16.58
C HIS A 54 -2.04 1.38 17.64
N ALA A 55 -2.71 2.15 18.50
CA ALA A 55 -3.58 1.61 19.54
C ALA A 55 -4.82 0.93 18.93
N VAL A 56 -5.41 1.52 17.88
CA VAL A 56 -6.52 0.92 17.13
C VAL A 56 -6.12 -0.47 16.60
N LEU A 57 -4.94 -0.59 16.00
CA LEU A 57 -4.47 -1.87 15.47
C LEU A 57 -4.09 -2.89 16.55
N ALA A 58 -3.64 -2.44 17.72
CA ALA A 58 -3.35 -3.34 18.84
C ALA A 58 -4.62 -4.08 19.31
N LEU A 59 -5.75 -3.37 19.38
CA LEU A 59 -7.05 -3.96 19.75
C LEU A 59 -7.54 -4.96 18.69
N LEU A 60 -7.27 -4.71 17.41
CA LEU A 60 -7.74 -5.55 16.30
C LEU A 60 -7.05 -6.90 16.17
N ARG A 61 -5.88 -7.10 16.81
CA ARG A 61 -5.15 -8.38 16.73
C ARG A 61 -5.96 -9.57 17.26
N GLY A 62 -6.87 -9.33 18.22
CA GLY A 62 -7.76 -10.38 18.72
C GLY A 62 -8.82 -10.83 17.72
N GLU A 63 -9.18 -9.97 16.76
CA GLU A 63 -10.25 -10.20 15.78
C GLU A 63 -9.70 -10.60 14.40
N VAL A 64 -8.48 -10.17 14.10
CA VAL A 64 -7.77 -10.45 12.84
C VAL A 64 -6.44 -11.13 13.16
N PRO A 65 -6.41 -12.46 13.36
CA PRO A 65 -5.18 -13.20 13.67
C PRO A 65 -4.13 -13.15 12.56
N GLU A 66 -4.52 -12.82 11.33
CA GLU A 66 -3.63 -12.63 10.18
C GLU A 66 -2.90 -11.26 10.24
N LEU A 67 -3.28 -10.36 11.16
CA LEU A 67 -2.69 -9.05 11.33
C LEU A 67 -1.36 -9.10 12.09
N ARG A 68 -0.33 -8.50 11.49
CA ARG A 68 0.96 -8.21 12.10
C ARG A 68 1.22 -6.71 11.98
N VAL A 69 1.38 -6.04 13.12
CA VAL A 69 1.75 -4.61 13.14
C VAL A 69 3.26 -4.52 13.34
N THR A 70 3.92 -3.69 12.54
CA THR A 70 5.36 -3.47 12.60
C THR A 70 5.67 -1.99 12.41
N HIS A 71 6.79 -1.54 12.93
CA HIS A 71 7.26 -0.17 12.78
C HIS A 71 8.28 -0.02 11.64
N ALA A 72 8.18 1.08 10.90
CA ALA A 72 9.15 1.58 9.93
C ALA A 72 9.68 2.96 10.36
N PRO A 73 11.01 3.18 10.36
CA PRO A 73 11.59 4.43 10.84
C PRO A 73 11.48 5.52 9.77
N GLY A 74 10.41 6.31 9.78
CA GLY A 74 10.17 7.41 8.85
C GLY A 74 9.07 7.13 7.83
N ARG A 75 8.32 8.19 7.54
CA ARG A 75 7.32 8.25 6.46
C ARG A 75 7.87 7.76 5.12
N GLY A 76 7.09 6.91 4.47
CA GLY A 76 7.33 6.34 3.15
C GLY A 76 8.21 5.09 3.11
N LYS A 77 8.74 4.63 4.25
CA LYS A 77 9.59 3.42 4.31
C LYS A 77 8.80 2.13 4.53
N GLY A 78 7.50 2.21 4.75
CA GLY A 78 6.66 1.09 5.11
C GLY A 78 6.59 0.02 4.02
N VAL A 79 6.66 0.42 2.75
CA VAL A 79 6.75 -0.52 1.62
C VAL A 79 8.03 -1.36 1.67
N ASP A 80 9.17 -0.74 1.94
CA ASP A 80 10.48 -1.40 2.03
C ASP A 80 10.51 -2.37 3.23
N VAL A 81 10.13 -1.86 4.41
CA VAL A 81 10.06 -2.61 5.67
C VAL A 81 9.07 -3.77 5.58
N GLY A 82 7.91 -3.56 4.95
CA GLY A 82 6.89 -4.57 4.73
C GLY A 82 7.34 -5.64 3.75
N ALA A 83 7.90 -5.27 2.61
CA ALA A 83 8.40 -6.22 1.61
C ALA A 83 9.52 -7.11 2.17
N ALA A 84 10.38 -6.56 3.04
CA ALA A 84 11.41 -7.33 3.73
C ALA A 84 10.89 -8.35 4.75
N ARG A 85 9.65 -8.18 5.25
CA ARG A 85 9.04 -9.02 6.30
C ARG A 85 7.93 -9.95 5.80
N ALA A 86 7.44 -9.69 4.59
CA ALA A 86 6.44 -10.48 3.91
C ALA A 86 6.91 -11.92 3.67
N GLN A 87 6.00 -12.86 3.90
CA GLN A 87 6.20 -14.31 3.82
C GLN A 87 5.31 -14.96 2.74
N GLY A 88 4.58 -14.15 1.97
CA GLY A 88 3.66 -14.58 0.93
C GLY A 88 4.31 -14.75 -0.45
N THR A 89 3.67 -15.53 -1.32
CA THR A 89 4.09 -15.66 -2.73
C THR A 89 3.95 -14.34 -3.48
N LEU A 90 2.83 -13.65 -3.28
CA LEU A 90 2.55 -12.32 -3.81
C LEU A 90 2.63 -11.25 -2.72
N LEU A 91 3.07 -10.05 -3.12
CA LEU A 91 2.94 -8.83 -2.34
C LEU A 91 1.77 -8.03 -2.88
N VAL A 92 0.86 -7.59 -2.01
CA VAL A 92 -0.17 -6.60 -2.31
C VAL A 92 0.16 -5.35 -1.51
N VAL A 93 0.44 -4.23 -2.17
CA VAL A 93 0.67 -2.94 -1.52
C VAL A 93 -0.55 -2.07 -1.75
N THR A 94 -1.09 -1.49 -0.67
CA THR A 94 -2.20 -0.53 -0.68
C THR A 94 -2.11 0.37 0.56
N THR A 95 -2.93 1.40 0.65
CA THR A 95 -2.98 2.34 1.79
C THR A 95 -4.31 2.23 2.55
N PRO A 96 -4.38 2.63 3.84
CA PRO A 96 -5.59 2.56 4.64
C PRO A 96 -6.81 3.24 4.01
N ASP A 97 -6.65 4.45 3.45
CA ASP A 97 -7.72 5.20 2.80
C ASP A 97 -8.31 4.46 1.59
N VAL A 98 -7.44 3.81 0.80
CA VAL A 98 -7.89 3.02 -0.36
C VAL A 98 -8.53 1.72 0.09
N ALA A 99 -7.87 0.95 0.95
CA ALA A 99 -8.33 -0.38 1.37
C ALA A 99 -9.62 -0.30 2.21
N SER A 100 -9.81 0.78 2.96
CA SER A 100 -11.08 1.06 3.63
C SER A 100 -12.20 1.39 2.63
N ALA A 101 -11.89 2.01 1.50
CA ALA A 101 -12.88 2.32 0.47
C ALA A 101 -13.24 1.11 -0.42
N SER A 102 -12.26 0.49 -1.10
CA SER A 102 -12.48 -0.65 -2.01
C SER A 102 -11.18 -1.40 -2.33
N LEU A 103 -11.29 -2.73 -2.46
CA LEU A 103 -10.24 -3.64 -2.92
C LEU A 103 -10.52 -4.23 -4.31
N ASP A 104 -11.43 -3.62 -5.09
CA ASP A 104 -11.83 -4.18 -6.39
C ASP A 104 -10.64 -4.35 -7.34
N GLY A 105 -10.62 -5.48 -8.02
CA GLY A 105 -9.55 -5.87 -8.93
C GLY A 105 -8.36 -6.55 -8.27
N VAL A 106 -8.16 -6.44 -6.95
CA VAL A 106 -7.05 -7.13 -6.24
C VAL A 106 -7.15 -8.64 -6.42
N ALA A 107 -8.33 -9.23 -6.26
CA ALA A 107 -8.54 -10.68 -6.46
C ALA A 107 -8.16 -11.14 -7.86
N ASP A 108 -8.55 -10.39 -8.89
CA ASP A 108 -8.28 -10.75 -10.28
C ASP A 108 -6.79 -10.60 -10.62
N ALA A 109 -6.14 -9.55 -10.10
CA ALA A 109 -4.70 -9.37 -10.20
C ALA A 109 -3.94 -10.53 -9.51
N CYS A 110 -4.32 -10.86 -8.27
CA CYS A 110 -3.73 -11.98 -7.54
C CYS A 110 -3.93 -13.31 -8.28
N ARG A 111 -5.13 -13.59 -8.80
CA ARG A 111 -5.43 -14.82 -9.54
C ARG A 111 -4.52 -14.97 -10.76
N ARG A 112 -4.34 -13.91 -11.54
CA ARG A 112 -3.47 -13.93 -12.72
C ARG A 112 -2.02 -14.16 -12.34
N LEU A 113 -1.50 -13.42 -11.36
CA LEU A 113 -0.11 -13.57 -10.95
C LEU A 113 0.15 -14.93 -10.27
N LEU A 114 -0.78 -15.46 -9.47
CA LEU A 114 -0.66 -16.84 -8.95
C LEU A 114 -0.65 -17.89 -10.08
N ALA A 115 -1.34 -17.62 -11.20
CA ALA A 115 -1.27 -18.42 -12.41
C ALA A 115 -0.02 -18.15 -13.28
N ASN A 116 0.93 -17.32 -12.81
CA ASN A 116 2.11 -16.86 -13.54
C ASN A 116 1.82 -16.07 -14.84
N ASP A 117 0.65 -15.45 -14.96
CA ASP A 117 0.31 -14.52 -16.05
C ASP A 117 0.87 -13.11 -15.76
N GLY A 118 2.19 -12.97 -15.86
CA GLY A 118 2.93 -11.73 -15.63
C GLY A 118 3.71 -11.70 -14.32
N ASP A 119 4.37 -10.57 -14.05
CA ASP A 119 5.21 -10.39 -12.86
C ASP A 119 4.60 -9.44 -11.83
N ALA A 120 3.85 -8.44 -12.32
CA ALA A 120 3.18 -7.46 -11.48
C ALA A 120 1.97 -6.81 -12.17
N GLU A 121 1.06 -6.30 -11.35
CA GLU A 121 -0.06 -5.47 -11.77
C GLU A 121 -0.15 -4.22 -10.89
N VAL A 122 -0.35 -3.06 -11.50
CA VAL A 122 -0.46 -1.79 -10.80
C VAL A 122 -1.73 -1.07 -11.24
N ALA A 123 -2.67 -0.90 -10.30
CA ALA A 123 -3.78 0.02 -10.45
C ALA A 123 -3.39 1.36 -9.81
N LEU A 124 -3.15 2.38 -10.64
CA LEU A 124 -2.66 3.68 -10.19
C LEU A 124 -3.61 4.31 -9.16
N GLY A 125 -3.04 4.75 -8.04
CA GLY A 125 -3.78 5.32 -6.92
C GLY A 125 -4.59 4.30 -6.10
N ARG A 126 -4.46 2.99 -6.37
CA ARG A 126 -5.24 1.95 -5.68
C ARG A 126 -4.36 0.86 -5.08
N TYR A 127 -3.67 0.08 -5.92
CA TYR A 127 -2.90 -1.06 -5.42
C TYR A 127 -1.74 -1.42 -6.35
N THR A 128 -0.81 -2.20 -5.80
CA THR A 128 0.23 -2.89 -6.56
C THR A 128 0.30 -4.33 -6.11
N VAL A 129 0.13 -5.27 -7.04
CA VAL A 129 0.35 -6.71 -6.81
C VAL A 129 1.61 -7.13 -7.54
N ALA A 130 2.51 -7.87 -6.91
CA ALA A 130 3.72 -8.37 -7.57
C ALA A 130 4.19 -9.69 -6.97
N HIS A 131 4.86 -10.53 -7.75
CA HIS A 131 5.58 -11.69 -7.21
C HIS A 131 6.68 -11.25 -6.25
N ARG A 132 6.63 -11.73 -4.99
CA ARG A 132 7.57 -11.33 -3.93
C ARG A 132 9.02 -11.49 -4.35
N VAL A 133 9.40 -12.69 -4.80
CA VAL A 133 10.80 -13.02 -5.13
C VAL A 133 11.28 -12.23 -6.36
N ARG A 134 10.46 -12.17 -7.42
CA ARG A 134 10.84 -11.51 -8.68
C ARG A 134 10.95 -9.99 -8.54
N ALA A 135 10.06 -9.39 -7.75
CA ALA A 135 9.99 -7.94 -7.58
C ALA A 135 10.68 -7.42 -6.30
N LEU A 136 11.32 -8.26 -5.47
CA LEU A 136 11.87 -7.82 -4.18
C LEU A 136 12.83 -6.62 -4.31
N SER A 137 13.68 -6.62 -5.34
CA SER A 137 14.64 -5.53 -5.60
C SER A 137 13.96 -4.19 -5.94
N VAL A 138 12.71 -4.22 -6.39
CA VAL A 138 11.89 -3.04 -6.69
C VAL A 138 11.42 -2.39 -5.40
N PHE A 139 11.06 -3.16 -4.39
CA PHE A 139 10.58 -2.63 -3.11
C PHE A 139 11.71 -2.17 -2.18
N ARG A 140 12.90 -2.76 -2.31
CA ARG A 140 14.07 -2.41 -1.50
C ARG A 140 14.42 -0.93 -1.59
N GLY A 141 14.54 -0.27 -0.44
CA GLY A 141 14.84 1.16 -0.34
C GLY A 141 13.77 2.07 -0.95
N ALA A 142 12.54 1.59 -1.13
CA ALA A 142 11.42 2.43 -1.52
C ALA A 142 11.17 3.51 -0.45
N ARG A 143 10.94 4.75 -0.91
CA ARG A 143 10.46 5.88 -0.11
C ARG A 143 9.24 6.45 -0.80
N LEU A 144 8.07 5.91 -0.49
CA LEU A 144 6.86 6.09 -1.26
C LEU A 144 5.65 6.32 -0.35
N LEU A 145 4.82 7.30 -0.69
CA LEU A 145 3.70 7.74 0.14
C LEU A 145 2.43 7.89 -0.68
N GLY A 146 1.30 7.51 -0.08
CA GLY A 146 -0.05 7.75 -0.57
C GLY A 146 -0.24 7.34 -2.04
N ALA A 147 -1.10 8.09 -2.76
CA ALA A 147 -1.44 7.78 -4.15
C ALA A 147 -0.25 7.81 -5.13
N ALA A 148 0.82 8.57 -4.83
CA ALA A 148 2.02 8.64 -5.67
C ALA A 148 2.86 7.35 -5.60
N MET A 149 2.69 6.55 -4.55
CA MET A 149 3.38 5.28 -4.33
C MET A 149 3.24 4.32 -5.51
N HIS A 150 2.03 4.08 -5.99
CA HIS A 150 1.77 3.14 -7.08
C HIS A 150 2.42 3.58 -8.39
N ARG A 151 2.47 4.90 -8.66
CA ARG A 151 3.19 5.45 -9.81
C ARG A 151 4.70 5.22 -9.67
N GLY A 152 5.25 5.41 -8.47
CA GLY A 152 6.66 5.13 -8.18
C GLY A 152 7.01 3.66 -8.34
N LEU A 153 6.18 2.75 -7.81
CA LEU A 153 6.33 1.31 -7.97
C LEU A 153 6.23 0.88 -9.43
N SER A 154 5.23 1.37 -10.17
CA SER A 154 5.08 1.08 -11.61
C SER A 154 6.35 1.39 -12.39
N LYS A 155 6.91 2.60 -12.22
CA LYS A 155 8.17 2.99 -12.88
C LYS A 155 9.32 2.06 -12.49
N ARG A 156 9.46 1.75 -11.20
CA ARG A 156 10.55 0.87 -10.71
C ARG A 156 10.41 -0.56 -11.23
N LEU A 157 9.19 -1.10 -11.32
CA LEU A 157 8.92 -2.43 -11.87
C LEU A 157 9.27 -2.47 -13.36
N GLN A 158 8.85 -1.46 -14.13
CA GLN A 158 9.15 -1.36 -15.57
C GLN A 158 10.64 -1.25 -15.85
N LEU A 159 11.39 -0.48 -15.03
CA LEU A 159 12.84 -0.36 -15.15
C LEU A 159 13.61 -1.66 -14.87
N ARG A 160 12.96 -2.66 -14.26
CA ARG A 160 13.52 -3.99 -14.02
C ARG A 160 13.13 -5.00 -15.10
N ASN A 161 12.53 -4.56 -16.20
CA ASN A 161 12.05 -5.40 -17.31
C ASN A 161 11.09 -6.51 -16.87
N LEU A 162 10.30 -6.25 -15.82
CA LEU A 162 9.23 -7.15 -15.39
C LEU A 162 8.02 -7.02 -16.32
N ALA A 163 7.26 -8.09 -16.48
CA ALA A 163 5.97 -8.07 -17.17
C ALA A 163 4.92 -7.39 -16.28
N VAL A 164 4.73 -6.08 -16.48
CA VAL A 164 3.85 -5.24 -15.66
C VAL A 164 2.59 -4.84 -16.42
N ARG A 165 1.42 -5.14 -15.86
CA ARG A 165 0.15 -4.53 -16.29
C ARG A 165 -0.12 -3.26 -15.49
N VAL A 166 -0.46 -2.17 -16.16
CA VAL A 166 -0.79 -0.89 -15.50
C VAL A 166 -2.19 -0.45 -15.91
N SER A 167 -3.01 -0.06 -14.94
CA SER A 167 -4.37 0.45 -15.14
C SER A 167 -4.62 1.73 -14.33
N GLY A 168 -5.61 2.52 -14.73
CA GLY A 168 -6.00 3.79 -14.08
C GLY A 168 -5.44 5.06 -14.75
N PRO A 169 -5.91 6.25 -14.34
CA PRO A 169 -5.53 7.51 -14.97
C PRO A 169 -4.06 7.83 -14.72
N THR A 170 -3.31 7.98 -15.81
CA THR A 170 -1.88 8.29 -15.81
C THR A 170 -1.59 9.75 -15.48
N GLY A 171 -2.60 10.62 -15.42
CA GLY A 171 -2.47 12.08 -15.28
C GLY A 171 -3.35 12.74 -14.21
N ALA A 172 -2.80 13.84 -13.67
CA ALA A 172 -3.37 14.90 -12.82
C ALA A 172 -3.70 14.58 -11.35
N VAL A 173 -2.97 15.30 -10.48
CA VAL A 173 -3.33 15.67 -9.11
C VAL A 173 -4.78 16.17 -9.11
N ALA A 174 -5.66 15.53 -8.33
CA ALA A 174 -6.91 16.16 -7.95
C ALA A 174 -6.55 17.44 -7.17
N THR A 175 -6.68 18.60 -7.83
CA THR A 175 -6.70 19.89 -7.15
C THR A 175 -7.76 19.82 -6.07
N ARG A 176 -7.35 19.86 -4.81
CA ARG A 176 -8.26 20.07 -3.67
C ARG A 176 -9.04 21.37 -3.94
N PRO A 177 -10.38 21.36 -3.97
CA PRO A 177 -11.14 22.59 -4.06
C PRO A 177 -11.09 23.26 -2.68
N GLY A 178 -10.15 24.18 -2.47
CA GLY A 178 -10.10 24.95 -1.22
C GLY A 178 -8.72 25.42 -0.76
N SER A 179 -7.96 26.12 -1.58
CA SER A 179 -7.09 27.16 -1.02
C SER A 179 -7.09 28.37 -1.95
N ARG A 180 -8.00 29.31 -1.66
CA ARG A 180 -7.86 30.69 -2.13
C ARG A 180 -6.64 31.28 -1.44
N LEU A 181 -5.49 31.23 -2.10
CA LEU A 181 -4.35 32.09 -1.77
C LEU A 181 -4.82 33.54 -1.95
N ARG A 182 -5.03 34.24 -0.84
CA ARG A 182 -5.25 35.69 -0.82
C ARG A 182 -4.03 36.36 -1.44
N ALA A 183 -4.24 37.06 -2.54
CA ALA A 183 -3.26 37.95 -3.13
C ALA A 183 -2.86 39.04 -2.11
N PHE A 184 -1.57 39.15 -1.84
CA PHE A 184 -0.98 40.30 -1.15
C PHE A 184 -1.11 41.53 -2.06
N ALA A 185 -2.06 42.42 -1.76
CA ALA A 185 -2.05 43.76 -2.31
C ALA A 185 -1.04 44.61 -1.53
N ARG A 186 0.11 44.85 -2.16
CA ARG A 186 0.99 45.99 -1.85
C ARG A 186 0.22 47.28 -2.13
N PHE A 187 0.03 48.13 -1.13
CA PHE A 187 -0.15 49.56 -1.36
C PHE A 187 0.84 50.32 -0.49
N GLY A 188 1.90 50.79 -1.14
CA GLY A 188 2.76 51.85 -0.64
C GLY A 188 2.66 53.02 -1.60
N LEU A 189 2.18 54.16 -1.09
CA LEU A 189 2.35 55.53 -1.60
C LEU A 189 2.01 56.43 -0.40
N ARG A 190 2.99 56.96 0.33
CA ARG A 190 3.73 58.21 0.12
C ARG A 190 2.86 59.47 0.02
N ARG A 191 3.06 60.29 1.06
CA ARG A 191 2.77 61.72 1.29
C ARG A 191 1.37 62.06 1.75
#